data_AF-A0A0S4JJ66-F1
#
_entry.id   AF-A0A0S4JJ66-F1
#
_cell.length_a   1.000
_cell.length_b   1.000
_cell.length_c   1.000
_cell.angle_alpha   90.00
_cell.angle_beta   90.00
_cell.angle_gamma   90.00
#
_symmetry.space_group_name_H-M   'P 1'
#
loop_
_entity.id
_entity.type
_entity.pdbx_description
1 polymer ?
#
loop_
_entity_poly.entity_id
_entity_poly.type
_entity_poly.pdbx_seq_one_letter_code
_entity_poly.pdbx_strand_id
1 'polypeptide(L)'
;MIAEFVCGPAGCGKTTYCEARRQYLTASTKSHFTVMINLDPANDGIFPYPCDVDVREIVSHQAVAKSEELGPNGSYLFCADLHATRVDQLIGAINEAIALKTNVGQTPYLIIDAPGQVEFYLQTDCIHRILHALEKSLACSVCLIHLHDAVVATRSIDTYVSACLLVLTFMVNFELPQLSFLSKWDCVSDEALDYTSVGDVLENFALLAKSSAPKKREFARSLLTVVEGYSIVGFRPLAVEDTLSMGAANDQINA
;
A
#
# COMPACT_ATOMS: atom_id res chain seq x y z
N MET A 1 -14.40 -13.39 1.92
CA MET A 1 -13.37 -13.10 0.91
C MET A 1 -12.38 -12.16 1.55
N ILE A 2 -11.09 -12.28 1.28
CA ILE A 2 -10.07 -11.37 1.82
C ILE A 2 -9.50 -10.55 0.66
N ALA A 3 -9.27 -9.27 0.89
CA ALA A 3 -8.55 -8.39 -0.03
C ALA A 3 -7.36 -7.75 0.66
N GLU A 4 -6.20 -7.81 0.01
CA GLU A 4 -5.04 -7.00 0.34
C GLU A 4 -5.02 -5.77 -0.56
N PHE A 5 -5.15 -4.59 0.03
CA PHE A 5 -4.98 -3.32 -0.67
C PHE A 5 -3.55 -2.83 -0.48
N VAL A 6 -2.71 -3.03 -1.50
CA VAL A 6 -1.27 -2.78 -1.45
C VAL A 6 -0.99 -1.33 -1.86
N CYS A 7 -0.61 -0.51 -0.90
CA CYS A 7 -0.42 0.94 -1.07
C CYS A 7 0.96 1.40 -0.57
N GLY A 8 1.28 2.65 -0.85
CA GLY A 8 2.53 3.30 -0.45
C GLY A 8 3.17 4.10 -1.58
N PRO A 9 4.24 4.86 -1.28
CA PRO A 9 4.88 5.76 -2.24
C PRO A 9 5.37 5.09 -3.54
N ALA A 10 5.56 5.87 -4.59
CA ALA A 10 6.18 5.40 -5.82
C ALA A 10 7.56 4.79 -5.54
N GLY A 11 7.86 3.65 -6.17
CA GLY A 11 9.14 2.97 -6.01
C GLY A 11 9.29 2.08 -4.76
N CYS A 12 8.31 2.02 -3.86
CA CYS A 12 8.37 1.16 -2.67
C CYS A 12 8.16 -0.34 -2.95
N GLY A 13 7.92 -0.74 -4.20
CA GLY A 13 7.84 -2.17 -4.59
C GLY A 13 6.45 -2.82 -4.49
N LYS A 14 5.35 -2.05 -4.57
CA LYS A 14 3.97 -2.57 -4.56
C LYS A 14 3.72 -3.69 -5.57
N THR A 15 3.98 -3.44 -6.85
CA THR A 15 3.79 -4.42 -7.92
C THR A 15 4.66 -5.67 -7.73
N THR A 16 5.90 -5.51 -7.25
CA THR A 16 6.80 -6.63 -6.92
C THR A 16 6.27 -7.45 -5.76
N TYR A 17 5.77 -6.81 -4.71
CA TYR A 17 5.12 -7.47 -3.59
C TYR A 17 3.87 -8.24 -4.04
N CYS A 18 3.03 -7.64 -4.89
CA CYS A 18 1.82 -8.28 -5.39
C CYS A 18 2.12 -9.62 -6.10
N GLU A 19 3.15 -9.65 -6.96
CA GLU A 19 3.55 -10.91 -7.61
C GLU A 19 4.14 -11.92 -6.62
N ALA A 20 5.03 -11.49 -5.73
CA ALA A 20 5.61 -12.38 -4.72
C ALA A 20 4.53 -12.97 -3.79
N ARG A 21 3.55 -12.15 -3.41
CA ARG A 21 2.41 -12.54 -2.59
C ARG A 21 1.51 -13.54 -3.31
N ARG A 22 1.23 -13.31 -4.59
CA ARG A 22 0.48 -14.24 -5.45
C ARG A 22 1.18 -15.59 -5.54
N GLN A 23 2.48 -15.61 -5.81
CA GLN A 23 3.28 -16.83 -5.86
C GLN A 23 3.27 -17.56 -4.52
N TYR A 24 3.48 -16.83 -3.42
CA TYR A 24 3.44 -17.38 -2.07
C TYR A 24 2.09 -18.05 -1.78
N LEU A 25 0.97 -17.37 -2.02
CA LEU A 25 -0.38 -17.92 -1.77
C LEU A 25 -0.69 -19.13 -2.65
N THR A 26 -0.23 -19.11 -3.90
CA THR A 26 -0.41 -20.23 -4.85
C THR A 26 0.37 -21.47 -4.39
N ALA A 27 1.57 -21.29 -3.83
CA ALA A 27 2.41 -22.40 -3.36
C ALA A 27 2.01 -22.91 -1.97
N SER A 28 1.61 -22.01 -1.07
CA SER A 28 1.37 -22.32 0.35
C SER A 28 -0.07 -22.70 0.67
N THR A 29 -1.06 -22.24 -0.10
CA THR A 29 -2.48 -22.45 0.22
C THR A 29 -3.21 -23.15 -0.92
N LYS A 30 -3.87 -24.28 -0.61
CA LYS A 30 -4.77 -24.95 -1.57
C LYS A 30 -6.21 -24.42 -1.50
N SER A 31 -6.52 -23.61 -0.50
CA SER A 31 -7.88 -23.15 -0.21
C SER A 31 -8.25 -21.87 -0.95
N HIS A 32 -7.29 -21.15 -1.53
CA HIS A 32 -7.53 -19.86 -2.17
C HIS A 32 -7.08 -19.85 -3.63
N PHE A 33 -7.81 -19.13 -4.46
CA PHE A 33 -7.31 -18.67 -5.76
C PHE A 33 -7.18 -17.15 -5.74
N THR A 34 -6.15 -16.63 -6.41
CA THR A 34 -5.84 -15.21 -6.43
C THR A 34 -6.50 -14.51 -7.61
N VAL A 35 -7.05 -13.33 -7.34
CA VAL A 35 -7.51 -12.37 -8.34
C VAL A 35 -6.67 -11.12 -8.22
N MET A 36 -5.89 -10.82 -9.26
CA MET A 36 -4.95 -9.71 -9.32
C MET A 36 -5.63 -8.50 -9.96
N ILE A 37 -5.61 -7.37 -9.26
CA ILE A 37 -6.32 -6.16 -9.67
C ILE A 37 -5.31 -5.01 -9.74
N ASN A 38 -5.15 -4.40 -10.91
CA ASN A 38 -4.42 -3.14 -11.06
C ASN A 38 -5.38 -1.96 -10.88
N LEU A 39 -5.08 -1.05 -9.95
CA LEU A 39 -5.78 0.21 -9.77
C LEU A 39 -4.96 1.45 -10.16
N ASP A 40 -3.76 1.29 -10.71
CA ASP A 40 -2.97 2.43 -11.21
C ASP A 40 -3.36 2.76 -12.67
N PRO A 41 -4.03 3.90 -12.92
CA PRO A 41 -4.45 4.28 -14.27
C PRO A 41 -3.28 4.69 -15.17
N ALA A 42 -2.10 5.00 -14.61
CA ALA A 42 -0.90 5.37 -15.37
C ALA A 42 0.12 4.24 -15.52
N ASN A 43 -0.22 3.01 -15.10
CA ASN A 43 0.62 1.84 -15.36
C ASN A 43 0.83 1.64 -16.88
N ASP A 44 2.02 1.20 -17.28
CA ASP A 44 2.39 0.95 -18.69
C ASP A 44 1.73 -0.31 -19.28
N GLY A 45 1.21 -1.18 -18.41
CA GLY A 45 0.51 -2.41 -18.76
C GLY A 45 1.39 -3.63 -18.84
N ILE A 46 2.62 -3.51 -18.34
CA ILE A 46 3.56 -4.61 -18.28
C ILE A 46 3.60 -5.07 -16.82
N PHE A 47 2.78 -6.07 -16.52
CA PHE A 47 2.67 -6.63 -15.18
C PHE A 47 3.55 -7.87 -15.02
N PRO A 48 4.24 -8.03 -13.87
CA PRO A 48 4.95 -9.27 -13.53
C PRO A 48 3.99 -10.39 -13.09
N TYR A 49 2.70 -10.09 -12.95
CA TYR A 49 1.62 -10.99 -12.55
C TYR A 49 0.54 -11.07 -13.64
N PRO A 50 -0.29 -12.13 -13.66
CA PRO A 50 -1.48 -12.17 -14.53
C PRO A 50 -2.52 -11.18 -14.00
N CYS A 51 -2.59 -9.98 -14.60
CA CYS A 51 -3.57 -8.96 -14.23
C CYS A 51 -4.96 -9.38 -14.70
N ASP A 52 -5.88 -9.65 -13.76
CA ASP A 52 -7.22 -10.15 -14.06
C ASP A 52 -8.23 -9.03 -14.26
N VAL A 53 -8.02 -7.90 -13.57
CA VAL A 53 -8.81 -6.69 -13.72
C VAL A 53 -7.87 -5.51 -13.77
N ASP A 54 -7.99 -4.71 -14.83
CA ASP A 54 -7.16 -3.52 -15.03
C ASP A 54 -8.03 -2.28 -15.11
N VAL A 55 -7.85 -1.35 -14.17
CA VAL A 55 -8.63 -0.11 -14.12
C VAL A 55 -8.49 0.72 -15.40
N ARG A 56 -7.40 0.55 -16.15
CA ARG A 56 -7.13 1.26 -17.41
C ARG A 56 -8.14 0.92 -18.50
N GLU A 57 -8.79 -0.23 -18.43
CA GLU A 57 -9.87 -0.62 -19.34
C GLU A 57 -11.15 0.20 -19.10
N ILE A 58 -11.32 0.74 -17.88
CA ILE A 58 -12.45 1.58 -17.48
C ILE A 58 -12.14 3.06 -17.76
N VAL A 59 -10.95 3.52 -17.33
CA VAL A 59 -10.43 4.86 -17.61
C VAL A 59 -8.91 4.77 -17.75
N SER A 60 -8.38 5.13 -18.91
CA SER A 60 -6.94 5.18 -19.17
C SER A 60 -6.39 6.59 -18.92
N HIS A 61 -5.31 6.71 -18.14
CA HIS A 61 -4.60 7.97 -17.93
C HIS A 61 -4.13 8.61 -19.24
N GLN A 62 -3.61 7.81 -20.16
CA GLN A 62 -3.14 8.30 -21.47
C GLN A 62 -4.29 8.85 -22.32
N ALA A 63 -5.45 8.18 -22.31
CA ALA A 63 -6.62 8.64 -23.04
C ALA A 63 -7.15 9.96 -22.48
N VAL A 64 -7.23 10.08 -21.14
CA VAL A 64 -7.65 11.30 -20.44
C VAL A 64 -6.69 12.44 -20.66
N ALA A 65 -5.37 12.21 -20.54
CA ALA A 65 -4.37 13.24 -20.78
C ALA A 65 -4.47 13.83 -22.19
N LYS A 66 -4.78 12.98 -23.18
CA LYS A 66 -4.96 13.41 -24.58
C LYS A 66 -6.30 14.10 -24.83
N SER A 67 -7.41 13.63 -24.25
CA SER A 67 -8.75 14.19 -24.50
C SER A 67 -8.99 15.51 -23.78
N GLU A 68 -8.53 15.61 -22.53
CA GLU A 68 -8.75 16.77 -21.66
C GLU A 68 -7.61 17.80 -21.74
N GLU A 69 -6.57 17.53 -22.54
CA GLU A 69 -5.37 18.38 -22.68
C GLU A 69 -4.69 18.69 -21.33
N LEU A 70 -4.74 17.73 -20.41
CA LEU A 70 -4.20 17.87 -19.05
C LEU A 70 -2.74 17.40 -18.97
N GLY A 71 -1.96 18.07 -18.13
CA GLY A 71 -0.64 17.58 -17.73
C GLY A 71 -0.72 16.32 -16.85
N PRO A 72 0.40 15.61 -16.63
CA PRO A 72 0.41 14.29 -15.99
C PRO A 72 -0.32 14.19 -14.65
N ASN A 73 -0.19 15.20 -13.78
CA ASN A 73 -0.84 15.21 -12.47
C ASN A 73 -2.33 15.57 -12.57
N GLY A 74 -2.69 16.49 -13.48
CA GLY A 74 -4.08 16.89 -13.71
C GLY A 74 -4.90 15.75 -14.28
N SER A 75 -4.35 15.01 -15.25
CA SER A 75 -5.00 13.81 -15.79
C SER A 75 -5.11 12.70 -14.74
N TYR A 76 -4.17 12.60 -13.80
CA TYR A 76 -4.24 11.62 -12.72
C TYR A 76 -5.41 11.86 -11.77
N LEU A 77 -5.61 13.11 -11.33
CA LEU A 77 -6.76 13.49 -10.50
C LEU A 77 -8.08 13.34 -11.26
N PHE A 78 -8.10 13.70 -12.55
CA PHE A 78 -9.28 13.52 -13.39
C PHE A 78 -9.66 12.05 -13.56
N CYS A 79 -8.67 11.16 -13.71
CA CYS A 79 -8.90 9.71 -13.68
C CYS A 79 -9.52 9.26 -12.36
N ALA A 80 -9.05 9.79 -11.23
CA ALA A 80 -9.62 9.48 -9.92
C ALA A 80 -11.11 9.81 -9.85
N ASP A 81 -11.51 11.00 -10.31
CA ASP A 81 -12.91 11.43 -10.33
C ASP A 81 -13.75 10.53 -11.25
N LEU A 82 -13.24 10.20 -12.44
CA LEU A 82 -13.95 9.29 -13.35
C LEU A 82 -14.11 7.89 -12.74
N HIS A 83 -13.07 7.33 -12.14
CA HIS A 83 -13.15 6.04 -11.45
C HIS A 83 -14.14 6.07 -10.28
N ALA A 84 -14.18 7.16 -9.51
CA ALA A 84 -15.12 7.35 -8.42
C ALA A 84 -16.60 7.32 -8.87
N THR A 85 -16.88 7.69 -10.13
CA THR A 85 -18.22 7.60 -10.74
C THR A 85 -18.50 6.24 -11.41
N ARG A 86 -17.46 5.42 -11.65
CA ARG A 86 -17.54 4.15 -12.38
C ARG A 86 -17.18 2.95 -11.51
N VAL A 87 -17.25 3.09 -10.19
CA VAL A 87 -16.92 2.01 -9.24
C VAL A 87 -17.76 0.75 -9.51
N ASP A 88 -19.03 0.89 -9.89
CA ASP A 88 -19.87 -0.26 -10.24
C ASP A 88 -19.33 -1.08 -11.42
N GLN A 89 -18.68 -0.43 -12.39
CA GLN A 89 -18.04 -1.13 -13.52
C GLN A 89 -16.83 -1.93 -13.04
N LEU A 90 -16.03 -1.37 -12.13
CA LEU A 90 -14.90 -2.06 -11.51
C LEU A 90 -15.36 -3.28 -10.71
N ILE A 91 -16.40 -3.13 -9.89
CA ILE A 91 -16.99 -4.23 -9.13
C ILE A 91 -17.56 -5.31 -10.06
N GLY A 92 -18.18 -4.91 -11.18
CA GLY A 92 -18.62 -5.83 -12.23
C GLY A 92 -17.47 -6.66 -12.80
N ALA A 93 -16.39 -6.00 -13.22
CA ALA A 93 -15.19 -6.66 -13.76
C ALA A 93 -14.55 -7.63 -12.74
N ILE A 94 -14.51 -7.26 -11.46
CA ILE A 94 -14.00 -8.14 -10.39
C ILE A 94 -14.90 -9.38 -10.23
N ASN A 95 -16.23 -9.23 -10.24
CA ASN A 95 -17.13 -10.37 -10.18
C ASN A 95 -16.98 -11.31 -11.38
N GLU A 96 -16.81 -10.76 -12.58
CA GLU A 96 -16.56 -11.54 -13.79
C GLU A 96 -15.24 -12.32 -13.69
N ALA A 97 -14.16 -11.67 -13.25
CA ALA A 97 -12.87 -12.33 -13.04
C ALA A 97 -12.94 -13.45 -11.99
N ILE A 98 -13.66 -13.23 -10.88
CA ILE A 98 -13.92 -14.26 -9.87
C ILE A 98 -14.69 -15.43 -10.50
N ALA A 99 -15.75 -15.18 -11.25
CA ALA A 99 -16.58 -16.21 -11.88
C ALA A 99 -15.78 -17.07 -12.87
N LEU A 100 -14.92 -16.44 -13.69
CA LEU A 100 -14.07 -17.13 -14.67
C LEU A 100 -13.02 -18.04 -14.01
N LYS A 101 -12.52 -17.66 -12.83
CA LYS A 101 -11.52 -18.43 -12.07
C LYS A 101 -12.11 -19.39 -11.05
N THR A 102 -13.43 -19.38 -10.86
CA THR A 102 -14.08 -20.13 -9.78
C THR A 102 -13.76 -21.62 -9.89
N ASN A 103 -12.91 -22.08 -8.98
CA ASN A 103 -12.61 -23.49 -8.77
C ASN A 103 -13.44 -24.03 -7.61
N VAL A 104 -14.05 -25.20 -7.81
CA VAL A 104 -14.88 -25.85 -6.79
C VAL A 104 -14.07 -26.04 -5.50
N GLY A 105 -14.54 -25.44 -4.40
CA GLY A 105 -13.94 -25.59 -3.07
C GLY A 105 -12.84 -24.58 -2.72
N GLN A 106 -12.55 -23.60 -3.57
CA GLN A 106 -11.60 -22.52 -3.26
C GLN A 106 -12.32 -21.18 -3.07
N THR A 107 -11.81 -20.37 -2.15
CA THR A 107 -12.30 -19.00 -1.92
C THR A 107 -11.42 -17.97 -2.65
N PRO A 108 -12.00 -16.93 -3.24
CA PRO A 108 -11.23 -15.86 -3.87
C PRO A 108 -10.43 -15.07 -2.84
N TYR A 109 -9.20 -14.72 -3.22
CA TYR A 109 -8.30 -13.82 -2.51
C TYR A 109 -7.91 -12.68 -3.45
N LEU A 110 -8.27 -11.44 -3.10
CA LEU A 110 -7.99 -10.29 -3.95
C LEU A 110 -6.64 -9.68 -3.56
N ILE A 111 -5.78 -9.45 -4.55
CA ILE A 111 -4.56 -8.66 -4.37
C ILE A 111 -4.69 -7.44 -5.26
N ILE A 112 -4.72 -6.27 -4.63
CA ILE A 112 -5.01 -4.99 -5.29
C ILE A 112 -3.73 -4.14 -5.29
N ASP A 113 -3.15 -3.96 -6.46
CA ASP A 113 -1.98 -3.11 -6.69
C ASP A 113 -2.44 -1.67 -6.91
N ALA A 114 -2.20 -0.81 -5.92
CA ALA A 114 -2.72 0.54 -5.91
C ALA A 114 -1.75 1.58 -6.53
N PRO A 115 -2.26 2.73 -7.00
CA PRO A 115 -1.50 3.88 -7.49
C PRO A 115 -0.19 4.20 -6.75
N GLY A 116 0.87 4.53 -7.49
CA GLY A 116 2.12 5.00 -6.88
C GLY A 116 2.08 6.40 -6.26
N GLN A 117 1.16 7.25 -6.71
CA GLN A 117 1.08 8.65 -6.30
C GLN A 117 0.24 8.78 -5.03
N VAL A 118 0.84 9.31 -3.96
CA VAL A 118 0.20 9.44 -2.64
C VAL A 118 -0.98 10.42 -2.69
N GLU A 119 -0.92 11.41 -3.58
CA GLU A 119 -1.95 12.40 -3.83
C GLU A 119 -3.30 11.75 -4.19
N PHE A 120 -3.29 10.60 -4.86
CA PHE A 120 -4.51 9.86 -5.23
C PHE A 120 -5.31 9.40 -4.01
N TYR A 121 -4.63 9.09 -2.91
CA TYR A 121 -5.21 8.61 -1.66
C TYR A 121 -5.67 9.76 -0.75
N LEU A 122 -5.02 10.91 -0.83
CA LEU A 122 -5.22 12.02 0.10
C LEU A 122 -6.08 13.16 -0.46
N GLN A 123 -6.16 13.30 -1.78
CA GLN A 123 -6.86 14.42 -2.43
C GLN A 123 -8.17 14.01 -3.10
N THR A 124 -8.50 12.71 -3.12
CA THR A 124 -9.67 12.19 -3.82
C THR A 124 -10.38 11.12 -2.98
N ASP A 125 -11.72 11.06 -3.11
CA ASP A 125 -12.52 10.01 -2.45
C ASP A 125 -12.57 8.71 -3.27
N CYS A 126 -11.81 8.61 -4.37
CA CYS A 126 -11.87 7.49 -5.30
C CYS A 126 -11.58 6.16 -4.60
N ILE A 127 -10.45 6.07 -3.88
CA ILE A 127 -10.06 4.87 -3.16
C ILE A 127 -11.08 4.54 -2.07
N HIS A 128 -11.55 5.53 -1.29
CA HIS A 128 -12.58 5.33 -0.27
C HIS A 128 -13.85 4.70 -0.84
N ARG A 129 -14.31 5.18 -2.00
CA ARG A 129 -15.49 4.62 -2.69
C ARG A 129 -15.25 3.20 -3.20
N ILE A 130 -14.07 2.93 -3.75
CA ILE A 130 -13.69 1.58 -4.22
C ILE A 130 -13.66 0.61 -3.04
N LEU A 131 -12.96 0.96 -1.95
CA LEU A 131 -12.86 0.12 -0.76
C LEU A 131 -14.23 -0.14 -0.13
N HIS A 132 -15.05 0.89 0.03
CA HIS A 132 -16.42 0.74 0.53
C HIS A 132 -17.28 -0.16 -0.37
N ALA A 133 -17.12 -0.06 -1.69
CA ALA A 133 -17.84 -0.91 -2.63
C ALA A 133 -17.36 -2.37 -2.59
N LEU A 134 -16.06 -2.63 -2.37
CA LEU A 134 -15.52 -3.97 -2.17
C LEU A 134 -16.09 -4.62 -0.89
N GLU A 135 -16.10 -3.90 0.23
CA GLU A 135 -16.65 -4.40 1.49
C GLU A 135 -18.16 -4.69 1.37
N LYS A 136 -18.91 -3.74 0.80
CA LYS A 136 -20.37 -3.82 0.73
C LYS A 136 -20.89 -4.77 -0.34
N SER A 137 -20.29 -4.76 -1.53
CA SER A 137 -20.81 -5.49 -2.69
C SER A 137 -20.26 -6.91 -2.79
N LEU A 138 -19.02 -7.14 -2.32
CA LEU A 138 -18.36 -8.45 -2.38
C LEU A 138 -18.26 -9.14 -1.02
N ALA A 139 -18.78 -8.52 0.05
CA ALA A 139 -18.62 -8.99 1.43
C ALA A 139 -17.14 -9.32 1.75
N CYS A 140 -16.26 -8.42 1.32
CA CYS A 140 -14.82 -8.58 1.41
C CYS A 140 -14.30 -7.97 2.71
N SER A 141 -13.41 -8.68 3.41
CA SER A 141 -12.62 -8.11 4.50
C SER A 141 -11.33 -7.54 3.92
N VAL A 142 -11.15 -6.23 4.00
CA VAL A 142 -10.00 -5.54 3.43
C VAL A 142 -8.93 -5.31 4.50
N CYS A 143 -7.68 -5.66 4.19
CA CYS A 143 -6.50 -5.29 4.95
C CYS A 143 -5.62 -4.36 4.10
N LEU A 144 -5.19 -3.25 4.68
CA LEU A 144 -4.30 -2.30 4.04
C LEU A 144 -2.85 -2.74 4.25
N ILE A 145 -2.14 -3.01 3.15
CA ILE A 145 -0.70 -3.32 3.18
C ILE A 145 0.05 -2.06 2.75
N HIS A 146 0.63 -1.36 3.71
CA HIS A 146 1.37 -0.12 3.45
C HIS A 146 2.87 -0.40 3.36
N LEU A 147 3.42 -0.30 2.15
CA LEU A 147 4.83 -0.52 1.87
C LEU A 147 5.60 0.80 1.86
N HIS A 148 6.77 0.80 2.49
CA HIS A 148 7.72 1.89 2.42
C HIS A 148 9.10 1.35 2.07
N ASP A 149 9.84 2.03 1.18
CA ASP A 149 11.19 1.63 0.81
C ASP A 149 12.11 1.74 2.02
N ALA A 150 12.73 0.62 2.42
CA ALA A 150 13.55 0.56 3.62
C ALA A 150 14.78 1.46 3.52
N VAL A 151 15.49 1.45 2.39
CA VAL A 151 16.70 2.25 2.18
C VAL A 151 16.40 3.74 2.27
N VAL A 152 15.25 4.17 1.75
CA VAL A 152 14.81 5.57 1.84
C VAL A 152 14.39 5.93 3.25
N ALA A 153 13.61 5.08 3.92
CA ALA A 153 13.11 5.33 5.26
C ALA A 153 14.25 5.42 6.29
N THR A 154 15.22 4.51 6.22
CA THR A 154 16.31 4.40 7.21
C THR A 154 17.53 5.25 6.90
N ARG A 155 17.53 6.00 5.79
CA ARG A 155 18.63 6.91 5.40
C ARG A 155 18.98 7.92 6.50
N SER A 156 17.97 8.39 7.22
CA SER A 156 18.09 9.41 8.25
C SER A 156 16.90 9.37 9.20
N ILE A 157 17.05 9.94 10.37
CA ILE A 157 15.98 9.92 11.38
C ILE A 157 14.77 10.74 10.91
N ASP A 158 14.98 11.87 10.23
CA ASP A 158 13.90 12.68 9.68
C ASP A 158 13.10 11.97 8.58
N THR A 159 13.77 11.19 7.71
CA THR A 159 13.07 10.36 6.72
C THR A 159 12.26 9.25 7.36
N TYR A 160 12.78 8.63 8.43
CA TYR A 160 12.04 7.61 9.17
C TYR A 160 10.79 8.19 9.84
N VAL A 161 10.93 9.31 10.55
CA VAL A 161 9.78 10.00 11.18
C VAL A 161 8.76 10.41 10.12
N SER A 162 9.20 10.87 8.95
CA SER A 162 8.31 11.20 7.83
C SER A 162 7.55 9.96 7.33
N ALA A 163 8.20 8.80 7.25
CA ALA A 163 7.57 7.54 6.89
C ALA A 163 6.51 7.13 7.94
N CYS A 164 6.81 7.29 9.24
CA CYS A 164 5.85 7.04 10.31
C CYS A 164 4.61 7.94 10.20
N LEU A 165 4.80 9.23 9.96
CA LEU A 165 3.70 10.19 9.81
C LEU A 165 2.84 9.87 8.57
N LEU A 166 3.46 9.44 7.48
CA LEU A 166 2.73 9.01 6.29
C LEU A 166 1.86 7.77 6.58
N VAL A 167 2.44 6.76 7.23
CA VAL A 167 1.71 5.56 7.67
C VAL A 167 0.52 5.92 8.55
N LEU A 168 0.74 6.80 9.56
CA LEU A 168 -0.33 7.28 10.44
C LEU A 168 -1.42 8.02 9.68
N THR A 169 -1.04 8.81 8.67
CA THR A 169 -2.00 9.53 7.84
C THR A 169 -2.91 8.54 7.10
N PHE A 170 -2.35 7.46 6.55
CA PHE A 170 -3.14 6.40 5.90
C PHE A 170 -4.05 5.69 6.89
N MET A 171 -3.54 5.34 8.08
CA MET A 171 -4.34 4.67 9.11
C MET A 171 -5.56 5.50 9.52
N VAL A 172 -5.37 6.79 9.77
CA VAL A 172 -6.45 7.71 10.16
C VAL A 172 -7.40 7.97 9.01
N ASN A 173 -6.88 8.07 7.77
CA ASN A 173 -7.71 8.35 6.60
C ASN A 173 -8.61 7.16 6.25
N PHE A 174 -8.07 5.94 6.22
CA PHE A 174 -8.78 4.75 5.73
C PHE A 174 -9.55 3.98 6.81
N GLU A 175 -9.17 4.10 8.08
CA GLU A 175 -9.83 3.41 9.20
C GLU A 175 -9.93 1.88 9.02
N LEU A 176 -9.01 1.29 8.24
CA LEU A 176 -8.92 -0.16 8.00
C LEU A 176 -7.80 -0.80 8.83
N PRO A 177 -7.87 -2.12 9.10
CA PRO A 177 -6.73 -2.88 9.59
C PRO A 177 -5.53 -2.66 8.66
N GLN A 178 -4.44 -2.13 9.20
CA GLN A 178 -3.26 -1.76 8.42
C GLN A 178 -2.01 -2.47 8.95
N LEU A 179 -1.26 -3.09 8.03
CA LEU A 179 0.09 -3.58 8.26
C LEU A 179 1.08 -2.73 7.48
N SER A 180 2.13 -2.29 8.18
CA SER A 180 3.16 -1.43 7.59
C SER A 180 4.48 -2.19 7.49
N PHE A 181 5.06 -2.21 6.28
CA PHE A 181 6.29 -2.94 5.99
C PHE A 181 7.37 -2.02 5.42
N LEU A 182 8.61 -2.29 5.80
CA LEU A 182 9.81 -1.78 5.16
C LEU A 182 10.25 -2.78 4.10
N SER A 183 9.93 -2.48 2.85
CA SER A 183 10.27 -3.32 1.70
C SER A 183 11.74 -3.16 1.31
N LYS A 184 12.27 -4.12 0.54
CA LYS A 184 13.69 -4.16 0.13
C LYS A 184 14.62 -4.20 1.34
N TRP A 185 14.20 -4.92 2.40
CA TRP A 185 14.97 -5.00 3.63
C TRP A 185 16.36 -5.63 3.41
N ASP A 186 16.47 -6.51 2.41
CA ASP A 186 17.72 -7.09 1.90
C ASP A 186 18.74 -6.05 1.41
N CYS A 187 18.29 -4.85 1.03
CA CYS A 187 19.16 -3.76 0.56
C CYS A 187 19.65 -2.85 1.71
N VAL A 188 19.22 -3.07 2.95
CA VAL A 188 19.56 -2.24 4.10
C VAL A 188 20.90 -2.68 4.67
N SER A 189 21.82 -1.74 4.89
CA SER A 189 23.10 -2.02 5.55
C SER A 189 22.91 -2.36 7.03
N ASP A 190 23.79 -3.20 7.59
CA ASP A 190 23.75 -3.60 9.00
C ASP A 190 23.75 -2.40 9.97
N GLU A 191 24.35 -1.28 9.59
CA GLU A 191 24.39 -0.02 10.37
C GLU A 191 23.01 0.65 10.51
N ALA A 192 22.04 0.30 9.66
CA ALA A 192 20.67 0.83 9.69
C ALA A 192 19.67 -0.10 10.42
N LEU A 193 20.14 -1.20 11.03
CA LEU A 193 19.30 -2.14 11.79
C LEU A 193 18.75 -1.53 13.10
N ASP A 194 19.37 -0.48 13.63
CA ASP A 194 18.88 0.26 14.81
C ASP A 194 17.52 0.94 14.56
N TYR A 195 17.06 1.06 13.31
CA TYR A 195 15.77 1.67 12.96
C TYR A 195 14.55 0.74 13.08
N THR A 196 14.77 -0.52 13.46
CA THR A 196 13.69 -1.52 13.61
C THR A 196 12.90 -1.36 14.92
N SER A 197 13.52 -0.78 15.94
CA SER A 197 12.89 -0.45 17.21
C SER A 197 12.43 1.00 17.16
N VAL A 198 11.11 1.20 17.08
CA VAL A 198 10.51 2.55 17.10
C VAL A 198 11.03 3.36 18.29
N GLY A 199 11.22 2.73 19.46
CA GLY A 199 11.77 3.40 20.65
C GLY A 199 13.15 4.00 20.44
N ASP A 200 14.09 3.25 19.85
CA ASP A 200 15.47 3.69 19.66
C ASP A 200 15.58 4.82 18.62
N VAL A 201 14.73 4.78 17.59
CA VAL A 201 14.66 5.86 16.59
C VAL A 201 14.11 7.15 17.20
N LEU A 202 13.09 7.04 18.04
CA LEU A 202 12.47 8.19 18.71
C LEU A 202 13.45 8.84 19.71
N GLU A 203 14.22 8.05 20.46
CA GLU A 203 15.28 8.55 21.34
C GLU A 203 16.36 9.32 20.55
N ASN A 204 16.82 8.75 19.43
CA ASN A 204 17.82 9.37 18.58
C ASN A 204 17.27 10.65 17.89
N PHE A 205 16.00 10.68 17.49
CA PHE A 205 15.35 11.89 17.00
C PHE A 205 15.27 12.97 18.08
N ALA A 206 14.94 12.60 19.32
CA ALA A 206 14.92 13.52 20.45
C ALA A 206 16.32 14.11 20.73
N LEU A 207 17.38 13.32 20.55
CA LEU A 207 18.78 13.76 20.66
C LEU A 207 19.17 14.74 19.53
N LEU A 208 18.84 14.44 18.28
CA LEU A 208 19.05 15.37 17.15
C LEU A 208 18.22 16.65 17.28
N ALA A 209 17.02 16.55 17.83
CA ALA A 209 16.23 17.72 18.15
C ALA A 209 16.97 18.58 19.17
N LYS A 210 17.55 18.02 20.25
CA LYS A 210 18.25 18.78 21.31
C LYS A 210 19.36 19.70 20.78
N SER A 211 20.06 19.34 19.70
CA SER A 211 21.09 20.17 19.06
C SER A 211 20.53 21.28 18.15
N SER A 212 19.22 21.28 17.87
CA SER A 212 18.52 22.25 17.02
C SER A 212 18.02 23.48 17.79
N ALA A 213 17.65 24.53 17.05
CA ALA A 213 17.06 25.75 17.60
C ALA A 213 15.79 25.46 18.45
N PRO A 214 15.45 26.29 19.45
CA PRO A 214 14.38 26.03 20.41
C PRO A 214 13.03 25.64 19.79
N LYS A 215 12.59 26.33 18.73
CA LYS A 215 11.33 26.03 18.04
C LYS A 215 11.33 24.67 17.34
N LYS A 216 12.47 24.26 16.74
CA LYS A 216 12.61 22.94 16.11
C LYS A 216 12.57 21.81 17.14
N ARG A 217 13.12 22.06 18.34
CA ARG A 217 13.04 21.12 19.47
C ARG A 217 11.63 20.85 19.93
N GLU A 218 10.86 21.92 20.10
CA GLU A 218 9.47 21.82 20.54
C GLU A 218 8.62 21.07 19.50
N PHE A 219 8.75 21.44 18.24
CA PHE A 219 8.09 20.74 17.13
C PHE A 219 8.44 19.25 17.07
N ALA A 220 9.72 18.91 17.15
CA ALA A 220 10.18 17.52 17.13
C ALA A 220 9.59 16.71 18.30
N ARG A 221 9.54 17.27 19.52
CA ARG A 221 8.89 16.58 20.66
C ARG A 221 7.41 16.36 20.43
N SER A 222 6.69 17.35 19.91
CA SER A 222 5.27 17.19 19.61
C SER A 222 5.03 16.08 18.58
N LEU A 223 5.86 15.98 17.55
CA LEU A 223 5.80 14.88 16.58
C LEU A 223 6.06 13.52 17.23
N LEU A 224 7.07 13.43 18.11
CA LEU A 224 7.37 12.20 18.84
C LEU A 224 6.18 11.74 19.67
N THR A 225 5.54 12.66 20.40
CA THR A 225 4.35 12.33 21.20
C THR A 225 3.21 11.78 20.34
N VAL A 226 3.05 12.26 19.10
CA VAL A 226 2.08 11.69 18.16
C VAL A 226 2.50 10.26 17.77
N VAL A 227 3.75 10.06 17.34
CA VAL A 227 4.21 8.73 16.89
C VAL A 227 4.17 7.70 18.04
N GLU A 228 4.60 8.07 19.24
CA GLU A 228 4.55 7.25 20.46
C GLU A 228 3.12 6.96 20.90
N GLY A 229 2.29 8.01 20.97
CA GLY A 229 0.91 7.93 21.43
C GLY A 229 0.06 7.00 20.56
N TYR A 230 0.39 6.89 19.28
CA TYR A 230 -0.29 5.96 18.40
C TYR A 230 0.25 4.55 18.43
N SER A 231 1.45 4.23 18.96
CA SER A 231 2.06 2.89 19.21
C SER A 231 1.85 1.75 18.18
N ILE A 232 1.16 2.00 17.07
CA ILE A 232 0.67 1.06 16.06
C ILE A 232 1.58 1.11 14.81
N VAL A 233 2.47 2.11 14.75
CA VAL A 233 3.42 2.31 13.64
C VAL A 233 4.65 1.45 13.84
N GLY A 234 4.45 0.14 14.01
CA GLY A 234 5.53 -0.84 13.92
C GLY A 234 5.77 -1.18 12.46
N PHE A 235 6.85 -0.66 11.88
CA PHE A 235 7.33 -1.15 10.60
C PHE A 235 7.91 -2.55 10.75
N ARG A 236 7.56 -3.43 9.83
CA ARG A 236 8.09 -4.79 9.79
C ARG A 236 9.04 -4.94 8.60
N PRO A 237 10.23 -5.54 8.80
CA PRO A 237 11.13 -5.80 7.69
C PRO A 237 10.50 -6.80 6.72
N LEU A 238 10.63 -6.54 5.43
CA LEU A 238 10.11 -7.39 4.37
C LEU A 238 11.08 -7.45 3.19
N ALA A 239 11.46 -8.68 2.84
CA ALA A 239 12.22 -8.98 1.62
C ALA A 239 11.43 -10.03 0.83
N VAL A 240 10.96 -9.66 -0.36
CA VAL A 240 10.06 -10.53 -1.15
C VAL A 240 10.69 -11.87 -1.56
N GLU A 241 12.02 -11.92 -1.63
CA GLU A 241 12.78 -13.14 -1.91
C GLU A 241 12.94 -14.04 -0.67
N ASP A 242 12.77 -13.49 0.53
CA ASP A 242 12.82 -14.24 1.78
C ASP A 242 11.45 -14.84 2.13
N THR A 243 11.36 -16.16 2.01
CA THR A 243 10.14 -16.92 2.29
C THR A 243 9.72 -16.82 3.75
N LEU A 244 10.67 -16.65 4.68
CA LEU A 244 10.35 -16.49 6.11
C LEU A 244 9.67 -15.16 6.37
N SER A 245 10.19 -14.06 5.81
CA SER A 245 9.54 -12.74 5.93
C SER A 245 8.14 -12.73 5.30
N MET A 246 7.95 -13.39 4.15
CA MET A 246 6.64 -13.54 3.50
C MET A 246 5.68 -14.41 4.31
N GLY A 247 6.18 -15.46 4.98
CA GLY A 247 5.39 -16.28 5.90
C GLY A 247 4.95 -15.51 7.13
N ALA A 248 5.84 -14.76 7.75
CA ALA A 248 5.51 -13.90 8.88
C ALA A 248 4.47 -12.82 8.51
N ALA A 249 4.59 -12.23 7.33
CA ALA A 249 3.58 -11.31 6.81
C ALA A 249 2.23 -12.00 6.60
N ASN A 250 2.22 -13.21 6.01
CA ASN A 250 1.00 -13.99 5.81
C ASN A 250 0.27 -14.31 7.12
N ASP A 251 1.01 -14.76 8.13
CA ASP A 251 0.43 -15.17 9.41
C ASP A 251 -0.24 -14.00 10.10
N GLN A 252 0.29 -12.78 9.97
CA GLN A 252 -0.29 -11.56 10.52
C GLN A 252 -1.50 -11.06 9.74
N ILE A 253 -1.50 -11.20 8.42
CA ILE A 253 -2.66 -10.82 7.58
C ILE A 253 -3.87 -11.70 7.91
N ASN A 254 -3.63 -12.95 8.34
CA ASN A 254 -4.67 -13.92 8.67
C ASN A 254 -4.95 -14.06 10.19
N ALA A 255 -4.30 -13.27 11.04
CA ALA A 255 -4.48 -13.28 12.50
C ALA A 255 -5.68 -12.44 12.93
#